data_AF-A0A365D121-F1
#
_entry.id   AF-A0A365D121-F1
#
_cell.length_a   1.000
_cell.length_b   1.000
_cell.length_c   1.000
_cell.angle_alpha   90.00
_cell.angle_beta   90.00
_cell.angle_gamma   90.00
#
_symmetry.space_group_name_H-M   'P 1'
#
loop_
_entity.id
_entity.type
_entity.pdbx_description
1 polymer ?
#
loop_
_entity_poly.entity_id
_entity_poly.type
_entity_poly.pdbx_seq_one_letter_code
_entity_poly.pdbx_strand_id
1 'polypeptide(L)'
;MPFICLLLSGAALLANGLATLGHVPRRDAAALNLLVGGTQLVLAVVYVSAAGDAPAPLLTAAGMFLFGATYLYSGLDVLLGLGSRGLGWFCGLVAFCGMLLATAWLGADPLLAVLWVCWSVLWALLFACLALGAVRLERFTGWALVLAAPASATIPALLGLAGLWPASPAAAWGGALIGAILIVAARALARREPKVPRRASAGDPAPAR
;
A
#
# COMPACT_ATOMS: atom_id res chain seq x y z
N MET A 1 -7.00 -9.73 14.28
CA MET A 1 -5.73 -8.99 14.05
C MET A 1 -5.51 -8.59 12.59
N PRO A 2 -5.68 -9.48 11.58
CA PRO A 2 -5.42 -9.12 10.18
C PRO A 2 -6.25 -7.94 9.66
N PHE A 3 -7.53 -7.85 10.04
CA PHE A 3 -8.38 -6.72 9.65
C PHE A 3 -7.97 -5.39 10.28
N ILE A 4 -7.35 -5.39 11.48
CA ILE A 4 -6.78 -4.17 12.08
C ILE A 4 -5.58 -3.72 11.24
N CYS A 5 -4.69 -4.64 10.88
CA CYS A 5 -3.57 -4.34 9.99
C CYS A 5 -4.05 -3.82 8.63
N LEU A 6 -5.13 -4.38 8.10
CA LEU A 6 -5.73 -3.93 6.85
C LEU A 6 -6.31 -2.51 6.98
N LEU A 7 -6.99 -2.19 8.08
CA LEU A 7 -7.48 -0.84 8.36
C LEU A 7 -6.32 0.18 8.44
N LEU A 8 -5.25 -0.17 9.14
CA LEU A 8 -4.05 0.67 9.24
C LEU A 8 -3.37 0.85 7.86
N SER A 9 -3.34 -0.20 7.04
CA SER A 9 -2.84 -0.14 5.66
C SER A 9 -3.65 0.85 4.82
N GLY A 10 -4.98 0.90 5.01
CA GLY A 10 -5.84 1.90 4.36
C GLY A 10 -5.42 3.35 4.70
N ALA A 11 -5.13 3.63 5.97
CA ALA A 11 -4.64 4.94 6.39
C ALA A 11 -3.28 5.28 5.75
N ALA A 12 -2.35 4.32 5.74
CA ALA A 12 -1.03 4.51 5.13
C ALA A 12 -1.11 4.70 3.59
N LEU A 13 -1.94 3.91 2.89
CA LEU A 13 -2.16 4.07 1.45
C LEU A 13 -2.70 5.47 1.13
N LEU A 14 -3.70 5.94 1.88
CA LEU A 14 -4.27 7.26 1.69
C LEU A 14 -3.22 8.37 1.89
N ALA A 15 -2.50 8.33 3.01
CA ALA A 15 -1.49 9.33 3.33
C ALA A 15 -0.34 9.35 2.31
N ASN A 16 0.14 8.17 1.89
CA ASN A 16 1.19 8.06 0.88
C ASN A 16 0.71 8.53 -0.50
N GLY A 17 -0.54 8.23 -0.87
CA GLY A 17 -1.16 8.74 -2.08
C GLY A 17 -1.25 10.26 -2.10
N LEU A 18 -1.78 10.86 -1.01
CA LEU A 18 -1.87 12.32 -0.86
C LEU A 18 -0.49 12.99 -0.83
N ALA A 19 0.50 12.38 -0.20
CA ALA A 19 1.87 12.88 -0.19
C ALA A 19 2.52 12.81 -1.57
N THR A 20 2.27 11.74 -2.34
CA THR A 20 2.74 11.60 -3.72
C THR A 20 2.11 12.66 -4.64
N LEU A 21 0.85 13.03 -4.40
CA LEU A 21 0.14 14.10 -5.11
C LEU A 21 0.53 15.52 -4.61
N GLY A 22 1.29 15.63 -3.52
CA GLY A 22 1.73 16.90 -2.96
C GLY A 22 0.67 17.62 -2.10
N HIS A 23 -0.40 16.94 -1.71
CA HIS A 23 -1.43 17.49 -0.81
C HIS A 23 -1.05 17.41 0.67
N VAL A 24 -0.14 16.49 1.03
CA VAL A 24 0.36 16.31 2.40
C VAL A 24 1.89 16.31 2.36
N PRO A 25 2.59 16.95 3.31
CA PRO A 25 4.04 16.87 3.39
C PRO A 25 4.51 15.41 3.51
N ARG A 26 5.56 15.04 2.75
CA ARG A 26 6.11 13.68 2.79
C ARG A 26 6.56 13.26 4.19
N ARG A 27 7.03 14.21 5.00
CA ARG A 27 7.46 13.97 6.38
C ARG A 27 6.30 13.55 7.29
N ASP A 28 5.11 14.11 7.09
CA ASP A 28 3.92 13.81 7.89
C ASP A 28 3.42 12.40 7.56
N ALA A 29 3.36 12.06 6.27
CA ALA A 29 3.06 10.70 5.82
C ALA A 29 4.12 9.69 6.34
N ALA A 30 5.39 10.09 6.41
CA ALA A 30 6.45 9.24 6.94
C ALA A 30 6.29 8.94 8.43
N ALA A 31 5.88 9.92 9.23
CA ALA A 31 5.58 9.71 10.65
C ALA A 31 4.42 8.71 10.84
N LEU A 32 3.35 8.85 10.05
CA LEU A 32 2.24 7.89 10.05
C LEU A 32 2.70 6.49 9.62
N ASN A 33 3.54 6.40 8.59
CA ASN A 33 4.08 5.13 8.10
C ASN A 33 4.93 4.40 9.16
N LEU A 34 5.73 5.12 9.96
CA LEU A 34 6.45 4.51 11.08
C LEU A 34 5.50 3.92 12.11
N LEU A 35 4.46 4.69 12.49
CA LEU A 35 3.45 4.24 13.44
C LEU A 35 2.73 2.99 12.92
N VAL A 36 2.18 3.07 11.70
CA VAL A 36 1.43 2.00 11.05
C VAL A 36 2.31 0.76 10.87
N GLY A 37 3.50 0.92 10.29
CA GLY A 37 4.42 -0.18 10.04
C GLY A 37 4.90 -0.86 11.32
N GLY A 38 5.29 -0.08 12.33
CA GLY A 38 5.69 -0.59 13.64
C GLY A 38 4.56 -1.35 14.32
N THR A 39 3.35 -0.79 14.37
CA THR A 39 2.18 -1.47 14.94
C THR A 39 1.85 -2.74 14.17
N GLN A 40 1.88 -2.74 12.84
CA GLN A 40 1.60 -3.94 12.04
C GLN A 40 2.62 -5.05 12.28
N LEU A 41 3.90 -4.73 12.41
CA LEU A 41 4.94 -5.73 12.70
C LEU A 41 4.77 -6.34 14.08
N VAL A 42 4.44 -5.54 15.10
CA VAL A 42 4.13 -6.06 16.44
C VAL A 42 2.91 -6.98 16.38
N LEU A 43 1.84 -6.56 15.70
CA LEU A 43 0.64 -7.40 15.53
C LEU A 43 0.93 -8.69 14.74
N ALA A 44 1.84 -8.64 13.76
CA ALA A 44 2.24 -9.82 12.99
C ALA A 44 3.00 -10.83 13.84
N VAL A 45 3.92 -10.37 14.70
CA VAL A 45 4.65 -11.24 15.66
C VAL A 45 3.67 -11.88 16.65
N VAL A 46 2.75 -11.10 17.22
CA VAL A 46 1.74 -11.65 18.14
C VAL A 46 0.86 -12.67 17.42
N TYR A 47 0.42 -12.35 16.20
CA TYR A 47 -0.42 -13.26 15.41
C TYR A 47 0.29 -14.57 15.08
N VAL A 48 1.55 -14.54 14.63
CA VAL A 48 2.29 -15.76 14.30
C VAL A 48 2.56 -16.63 15.53
N SER A 49 2.81 -16.01 16.69
CA SER A 49 3.03 -16.75 17.94
C SER A 49 1.80 -17.54 18.41
N ALA A 50 0.60 -17.08 18.05
CA ALA A 50 -0.66 -17.74 18.37
C ALA A 50 -1.16 -18.70 17.27
N ALA A 51 -0.65 -18.56 16.04
CA ALA A 51 -1.15 -19.26 14.86
C ALA A 51 -0.72 -20.74 14.76
N GLY A 52 0.39 -21.12 15.39
CA GLY A 52 1.02 -22.43 15.20
C GLY A 52 1.55 -22.63 13.76
N ASP A 53 1.74 -23.89 13.35
CA ASP A 53 2.36 -24.25 12.06
C ASP A 53 1.36 -24.42 10.89
N ALA A 54 0.11 -23.98 11.07
CA ALA A 54 -0.92 -24.12 10.05
C ALA A 54 -0.62 -23.20 8.83
N PRO A 55 -0.66 -23.70 7.57
CA PRO A 55 -0.25 -22.92 6.41
C PRO A 55 -1.03 -21.63 6.18
N ALA A 56 -2.36 -21.64 6.29
CA ALA A 56 -3.21 -20.48 5.96
C ALA A 56 -2.98 -19.28 6.92
N PRO A 57 -2.92 -19.47 8.25
CA PRO A 57 -2.47 -18.42 9.17
C PRO A 57 -1.06 -17.90 8.85
N LEU A 58 -0.10 -18.76 8.54
CA LEU A 58 1.26 -18.30 8.19
C LEU A 58 1.29 -17.44 6.91
N LEU A 59 0.49 -17.78 5.90
CA LEU A 59 0.32 -16.95 4.69
C LEU A 59 -0.33 -15.59 5.01
N THR A 60 -1.27 -15.55 5.95
CA THR A 60 -1.86 -14.30 6.44
C THR A 60 -0.81 -13.44 7.15
N ALA A 61 -0.01 -14.07 8.03
CA ALA A 61 1.09 -13.41 8.74
C ALA A 61 2.12 -12.84 7.77
N ALA A 62 2.48 -13.58 6.71
CA ALA A 62 3.40 -13.12 5.68
C ALA A 62 2.94 -11.79 5.06
N GLY A 63 1.65 -11.66 4.74
CA GLY A 63 1.08 -10.40 4.26
C GLY A 63 1.21 -9.24 5.26
N MET A 64 0.94 -9.52 6.55
CA MET A 64 1.09 -8.54 7.62
C MET A 64 2.55 -8.04 7.73
N PHE A 65 3.52 -8.94 7.62
CA PHE A 65 4.94 -8.59 7.63
C PHE A 65 5.35 -7.78 6.39
N LEU A 66 4.95 -8.20 5.19
CA LEU A 66 5.30 -7.50 3.94
C LEU A 66 4.80 -6.04 3.97
N PHE A 67 3.55 -5.81 4.36
CA PHE A 67 3.00 -4.46 4.44
C PHE A 67 3.56 -3.66 5.62
N GLY A 68 3.65 -4.27 6.81
CA GLY A 68 4.25 -3.62 7.97
C GLY A 68 5.69 -3.16 7.71
N ALA A 69 6.51 -4.02 7.10
CA ALA A 69 7.87 -3.69 6.70
C ALA A 69 7.89 -2.62 5.59
N THR A 70 6.95 -2.66 4.63
CA THR A 70 6.86 -1.62 3.58
C THR A 70 6.66 -0.24 4.20
N TYR A 71 5.69 -0.09 5.10
CA TYR A 71 5.39 1.20 5.71
C TYR A 71 6.50 1.64 6.67
N LEU A 72 7.02 0.75 7.51
CA LEU A 72 8.12 1.09 8.39
C LEU A 72 9.35 1.55 7.58
N TYR A 73 9.71 0.82 6.52
CA TYR A 73 10.81 1.20 5.64
C TYR A 73 10.51 2.53 4.93
N SER A 74 9.29 2.74 4.44
CA SER A 74 8.92 4.03 3.83
C SER A 74 9.03 5.21 4.80
N GLY A 75 8.68 5.03 6.07
CA GLY A 75 8.85 6.05 7.10
C GLY A 75 10.32 6.37 7.35
N LEU A 76 11.15 5.33 7.53
CA LEU A 76 12.59 5.47 7.74
C LEU A 76 13.28 6.11 6.53
N ASP A 77 12.94 5.69 5.32
CA ASP A 77 13.52 6.19 4.07
C ASP A 77 13.37 7.71 3.94
N VAL A 78 12.18 8.23 4.22
CA VAL A 78 11.91 9.68 4.14
C VAL A 78 12.57 10.43 5.29
N LEU A 79 12.47 9.93 6.53
CA LEU A 79 12.97 10.64 7.71
C LEU A 79 14.50 10.66 7.80
N LEU A 80 15.16 9.64 7.26
CA LEU A 80 16.62 9.52 7.23
C LEU A 80 17.22 9.96 5.88
N GLY A 81 16.38 10.24 4.87
CA GLY A 81 16.85 10.69 3.55
C GLY A 81 17.60 9.62 2.74
N LEU A 82 17.16 8.35 2.78
CA LEU A 82 17.89 7.21 2.21
C LEU A 82 17.80 7.07 0.69
N GLY A 83 17.05 7.95 0.01
CA GLY A 83 17.03 8.04 -1.46
C GLY A 83 16.05 7.11 -2.18
N SER A 84 15.20 6.37 -1.46
CA SER A 84 14.02 5.63 -1.95
C SER A 84 14.26 4.45 -2.92
N ARG A 85 15.46 4.28 -3.50
CA ARG A 85 15.73 3.17 -4.43
C ARG A 85 15.63 1.78 -3.79
N GLY A 86 16.17 1.63 -2.58
CA GLY A 86 16.09 0.36 -1.83
C GLY A 86 14.65 -0.03 -1.49
N LEU A 87 13.87 0.96 -1.03
CA LEU A 87 12.43 0.81 -0.82
C LEU A 87 11.71 0.41 -2.11
N GLY A 88 12.08 1.01 -3.25
CA GLY A 88 11.53 0.65 -4.54
C GLY A 88 11.74 -0.82 -4.88
N TRP A 89 12.95 -1.35 -4.75
CA TRP A 89 13.24 -2.78 -4.97
C TRP A 89 12.47 -3.69 -4.01
N PHE A 90 12.34 -3.28 -2.74
CA PHE A 90 11.50 -3.99 -1.79
C PHE A 90 10.03 -4.03 -2.23
N CYS A 91 9.49 -2.91 -2.74
CA CYS A 91 8.15 -2.91 -3.34
C CYS A 91 8.03 -3.86 -4.54
N GLY A 92 9.08 -4.02 -5.34
CA GLY A 92 9.12 -5.01 -6.43
C GLY A 92 9.02 -6.45 -5.92
N LEU A 93 9.73 -6.78 -4.84
CA LEU A 93 9.62 -8.07 -4.16
C LEU A 93 8.19 -8.29 -3.61
N VAL A 94 7.62 -7.29 -2.94
CA VAL A 94 6.25 -7.39 -2.40
C VAL A 94 5.23 -7.59 -3.52
N ALA A 95 5.39 -6.92 -4.67
CA ALA A 95 4.52 -7.11 -5.83
C ALA A 95 4.58 -8.55 -6.36
N PHE A 96 5.78 -9.13 -6.45
CA PHE A 96 5.98 -10.52 -6.85
C PHE A 96 5.37 -11.50 -5.85
N CYS A 97 5.71 -11.37 -4.55
CA CYS A 97 5.14 -12.20 -3.48
C CYS A 97 3.61 -12.08 -3.42
N GLY A 98 3.07 -10.89 -3.65
CA GLY A 98 1.62 -10.67 -3.67
C GLY A 98 0.93 -11.45 -4.78
N MET A 99 1.58 -11.64 -5.93
CA MET A 99 1.01 -12.47 -7.00
C MET A 99 0.99 -13.95 -6.59
N LEU A 100 2.03 -14.43 -5.91
CA LEU A 100 2.05 -15.78 -5.35
C LEU A 100 0.97 -15.97 -4.28
N LEU A 101 0.79 -14.98 -3.40
CA LEU A 101 -0.26 -15.00 -2.38
C LEU A 101 -1.66 -14.96 -3.02
N ALA A 102 -1.87 -14.19 -4.09
CA ALA A 102 -3.11 -14.23 -4.85
C ALA A 102 -3.43 -15.67 -5.32
N THR A 103 -2.45 -16.38 -5.87
CA THR A 103 -2.65 -17.77 -6.31
C THR A 103 -2.95 -18.71 -5.15
N ALA A 104 -2.30 -18.53 -3.99
CA ALA A 104 -2.52 -19.36 -2.81
C ALA A 104 -3.93 -19.19 -2.21
N TRP A 105 -4.51 -17.99 -2.33
CA TRP A 105 -5.85 -17.69 -1.79
C TRP A 105 -7.00 -17.95 -2.76
N LEU A 106 -6.72 -18.22 -4.05
CA LEU A 106 -7.74 -18.27 -5.10
C LEU A 106 -8.90 -19.24 -4.80
N GLY A 107 -8.62 -20.36 -4.15
CA GLY A 107 -9.65 -21.33 -3.75
C GLY A 107 -10.30 -21.03 -2.40
N ALA A 108 -9.50 -20.67 -1.39
CA ALA A 108 -9.97 -20.54 -0.01
C ALA A 108 -10.62 -19.19 0.29
N ASP A 109 -10.11 -18.10 -0.29
CA ASP A 109 -10.65 -16.76 -0.16
C ASP A 109 -10.46 -15.99 -1.49
N PRO A 110 -11.40 -16.18 -2.45
CA PRO A 110 -11.31 -15.56 -3.77
C PRO A 110 -11.28 -14.03 -3.74
N LEU A 111 -11.92 -13.40 -2.75
CA LEU A 111 -11.87 -11.95 -2.60
C LEU A 111 -10.49 -11.49 -2.16
N LEU A 112 -9.89 -12.16 -1.17
CA LEU A 112 -8.52 -11.87 -0.74
C LEU A 112 -7.52 -12.09 -1.86
N ALA A 113 -7.72 -13.10 -2.72
CA ALA A 113 -6.90 -13.31 -3.90
C ALA A 113 -6.95 -12.11 -4.85
N VAL A 114 -8.15 -11.57 -5.11
CA VAL A 114 -8.33 -10.36 -5.93
C VAL A 114 -7.67 -9.14 -5.27
N LEU A 115 -7.82 -8.97 -3.95
CA LEU A 115 -7.17 -7.88 -3.23
C LEU A 115 -5.64 -7.98 -3.34
N TRP A 116 -5.07 -9.18 -3.26
CA TRP A 116 -3.64 -9.40 -3.49
C TRP A 116 -3.19 -8.99 -4.90
N VAL A 117 -3.99 -9.26 -5.94
CA VAL A 117 -3.70 -8.77 -7.30
C VAL A 117 -3.72 -7.24 -7.33
N CYS A 118 -4.72 -6.60 -6.74
CA CYS A 118 -4.79 -5.14 -6.67
C CYS A 118 -3.58 -4.54 -5.95
N TRP A 119 -3.18 -5.12 -4.82
CA TRP A 119 -1.98 -4.71 -4.09
C TRP A 119 -0.72 -4.95 -4.93
N SER A 120 -0.54 -6.11 -5.55
CA SER A 120 0.60 -6.35 -6.45
C SER A 120 0.76 -5.27 -7.52
N VAL A 121 -0.35 -4.78 -8.10
CA VAL A 121 -0.32 -3.65 -9.05
C VAL A 121 0.17 -2.36 -8.40
N LEU A 122 -0.36 -1.99 -7.23
CA LEU A 122 0.07 -0.77 -6.51
C LEU A 122 1.55 -0.81 -6.14
N TRP A 123 2.04 -1.94 -5.64
CA TRP A 123 3.45 -2.11 -5.27
C TRP A 123 4.36 -2.15 -6.50
N ALA A 124 3.90 -2.70 -7.64
CA ALA A 124 4.62 -2.60 -8.91
C ALA A 124 4.73 -1.15 -9.42
N LEU A 125 3.70 -0.33 -9.22
CA LEU A 125 3.75 1.10 -9.52
C LEU A 125 4.74 1.84 -8.61
N LEU A 126 4.77 1.50 -7.32
CA LEU A 126 5.77 2.03 -6.39
C LEU A 126 7.20 1.61 -6.79
N PHE A 127 7.41 0.36 -7.18
CA PHE A 127 8.69 -0.09 -7.73
C PHE A 127 9.10 0.71 -8.96
N ALA A 128 8.20 0.89 -9.93
CA ALA A 128 8.47 1.68 -11.12
C ALA A 128 8.86 3.13 -10.79
N CYS A 129 8.13 3.79 -9.88
CA CYS A 129 8.45 5.16 -9.47
C CYS A 129 9.78 5.25 -8.70
N LEU A 130 9.97 4.41 -7.69
CA LEU A 130 11.03 4.55 -6.69
C LEU A 130 12.35 3.89 -7.10
N ALA A 131 12.29 2.69 -7.71
CA ALA A 131 13.49 1.98 -8.16
C ALA A 131 13.89 2.37 -9.58
N LEU A 132 12.91 2.41 -10.50
CA LEU A 132 13.17 2.68 -11.92
C LEU A 132 13.14 4.17 -12.28
N GLY A 133 12.76 5.05 -11.34
CA GLY A 133 12.70 6.49 -11.57
C GLY A 133 11.62 6.89 -12.59
N ALA A 134 10.53 6.13 -12.70
CA ALA A 134 9.46 6.41 -13.66
C ALA A 134 8.57 7.58 -13.21
N VAL A 135 9.12 8.80 -13.15
CA VAL A 135 8.48 10.03 -12.66
C VAL A 135 7.13 10.31 -13.34
N ARG A 136 6.98 9.92 -14.61
CA ARG A 136 5.72 10.06 -15.37
C ARG A 136 4.54 9.28 -14.77
N LEU A 137 4.81 8.27 -13.95
CA LEU A 137 3.80 7.46 -13.28
C LEU A 137 3.44 7.99 -11.89
N GLU A 138 4.22 8.88 -11.26
CA GLU A 138 4.02 9.29 -9.86
C GLU A 138 2.59 9.79 -9.58
N ARG A 139 2.04 10.65 -10.45
CA ARG A 139 0.66 11.14 -10.29
C ARG A 139 -0.38 10.02 -10.40
N PHE A 140 -0.19 9.13 -11.36
CA PHE A 140 -1.06 7.97 -11.53
C PHE A 140 -0.98 7.06 -10.31
N THR A 141 0.22 6.78 -9.81
CA THR A 141 0.46 6.02 -8.57
C THR A 141 -0.19 6.69 -7.37
N GLY A 142 -0.05 8.01 -7.22
CA GLY A 142 -0.67 8.77 -6.14
C GLY A 142 -2.19 8.62 -6.13
N TRP A 143 -2.85 8.83 -7.27
CA TRP A 143 -4.29 8.63 -7.39
C TRP A 143 -4.71 7.16 -7.18
N ALA A 144 -3.93 6.20 -7.69
CA ALA A 144 -4.20 4.78 -7.49
C ALA A 144 -4.17 4.42 -6.00
N LEU A 145 -3.20 4.92 -5.23
CA LEU A 145 -3.12 4.73 -3.78
C LEU A 145 -4.31 5.36 -3.04
N VAL A 146 -4.65 6.63 -3.35
CA VAL A 146 -5.78 7.33 -2.72
C VAL A 146 -7.09 6.60 -2.95
N LEU A 147 -7.35 6.17 -4.19
CA LEU A 147 -8.59 5.47 -4.55
C LEU A 147 -8.65 4.05 -4.01
N ALA A 148 -7.52 3.33 -4.00
CA ALA A 148 -7.47 1.97 -3.49
C ALA A 148 -7.55 1.90 -1.97
N ALA A 149 -7.12 2.94 -1.24
CA ALA A 149 -7.15 2.97 0.22
C ALA A 149 -8.52 2.60 0.81
N PRO A 150 -9.63 3.28 0.48
CA PRO A 150 -10.94 2.89 1.00
C PRO A 150 -11.42 1.55 0.41
N ALA A 151 -11.28 1.35 -0.90
CA ALA A 151 -11.91 0.24 -1.60
C ALA A 151 -11.26 -1.13 -1.35
N SER A 152 -9.94 -1.16 -1.19
CA SER A 152 -9.16 -2.40 -1.02
C SER A 152 -8.75 -2.66 0.42
N ALA A 153 -8.79 -1.66 1.30
CA ALA A 153 -8.31 -1.79 2.67
C ALA A 153 -9.36 -1.36 3.70
N THR A 154 -9.77 -0.10 3.74
CA THR A 154 -10.67 0.40 4.81
C THR A 154 -12.03 -0.30 4.83
N ILE A 155 -12.73 -0.35 3.69
CA ILE A 155 -14.06 -0.98 3.61
C ILE A 155 -13.97 -2.49 3.87
N PRO A 156 -13.07 -3.26 3.21
CA PRO A 156 -12.91 -4.67 3.51
C PRO A 156 -12.54 -4.94 4.98
N ALA A 157 -11.67 -4.12 5.58
CA ALA A 157 -11.31 -4.25 6.99
C ALA A 157 -12.52 -4.09 7.91
N LEU A 158 -13.35 -3.07 7.68
CA LEU A 158 -14.56 -2.83 8.47
C LEU A 158 -15.59 -3.97 8.30
N LEU A 159 -15.77 -4.47 7.08
CA LEU A 159 -16.59 -5.66 6.82
C LEU A 159 -16.07 -6.88 7.58
N GLY A 160 -14.77 -7.14 7.52
CA GLY A 160 -14.14 -8.24 8.25
C GLY A 160 -14.27 -8.12 9.77
N LEU A 161 -14.08 -6.92 10.32
CA LEU A 161 -14.29 -6.65 11.76
C LEU A 161 -15.75 -6.83 12.19
N ALA A 162 -16.70 -6.52 11.31
CA ALA A 162 -18.13 -6.74 11.54
C ALA A 162 -18.56 -8.21 11.35
N GLY A 163 -17.66 -9.12 10.95
CA GLY A 163 -18.00 -10.51 10.62
C GLY A 163 -18.74 -10.67 9.28
N LEU A 164 -18.70 -9.63 8.44
CA LEU A 164 -19.38 -9.55 7.14
C LEU A 164 -18.43 -9.72 5.95
N TRP A 165 -17.29 -10.39 6.15
CA TRP A 165 -16.34 -10.63 5.06
C TRP A 165 -16.99 -11.49 3.96
N PRO A 166 -17.10 -10.98 2.72
CA PRO A 166 -17.85 -11.69 1.71
C PRO A 166 -16.96 -12.74 1.02
N ALA A 167 -17.10 -14.00 1.43
CA ALA A 167 -16.33 -15.13 0.92
C ALA A 167 -16.98 -15.81 -0.31
N SER A 168 -17.64 -15.04 -1.18
CA SER A 168 -18.31 -15.58 -2.37
C SER A 168 -17.56 -15.25 -3.67
N PRO A 169 -17.62 -16.12 -4.70
CA PRO A 169 -17.05 -15.80 -6.01
C PRO A 169 -17.63 -14.52 -6.63
N ALA A 170 -18.91 -14.22 -6.37
CA ALA A 170 -19.55 -12.99 -6.82
C ALA A 170 -18.89 -11.74 -6.20
N ALA A 171 -18.53 -11.80 -4.92
CA ALA A 171 -17.82 -10.72 -4.26
C ALA A 171 -16.41 -10.52 -4.84
N ALA A 172 -15.71 -11.61 -5.19
CA ALA A 172 -14.41 -11.53 -5.86
C ALA A 172 -14.51 -10.87 -7.24
N TRP A 173 -15.49 -11.24 -8.07
CA TRP A 173 -15.74 -10.58 -9.36
C TRP A 173 -16.11 -9.10 -9.19
N GLY A 174 -16.95 -8.77 -8.21
CA GLY A 174 -17.27 -7.39 -7.85
C GLY A 174 -16.03 -6.59 -7.44
N GLY A 175 -15.17 -7.17 -6.59
CA GLY A 175 -13.90 -6.59 -6.19
C GLY A 175 -12.96 -6.36 -7.37
N ALA A 176 -12.87 -7.31 -8.30
CA ALA A 176 -12.01 -7.21 -9.48
C ALA A 176 -12.48 -6.10 -10.42
N LEU A 177 -13.80 -5.99 -10.64
CA LEU A 177 -14.41 -4.93 -11.43
C LEU A 177 -14.16 -3.56 -10.78
N ILE A 178 -14.37 -3.43 -9.48
CA ILE A 178 -14.08 -2.19 -8.73
C ILE A 178 -12.60 -1.84 -8.89
N GLY A 179 -11.68 -2.78 -8.68
CA GLY A 179 -10.25 -2.57 -8.87
C GLY A 179 -9.90 -2.04 -10.26
N ALA A 180 -10.47 -2.64 -11.32
CA ALA A 180 -10.27 -2.19 -12.70
C ALA A 180 -10.81 -0.76 -12.93
N ILE A 181 -12.01 -0.46 -12.41
CA ILE A 181 -12.60 0.89 -12.49
C ILE A 181 -11.70 1.92 -11.80
N LEU A 182 -11.17 1.61 -10.62
CA LEU A 182 -10.31 2.53 -9.87
C LEU A 182 -8.98 2.79 -10.60
N ILE A 183 -8.40 1.79 -11.26
CA ILE A 183 -7.21 1.98 -12.10
C ILE A 183 -7.51 2.90 -13.29
N VAL A 184 -8.64 2.72 -13.97
CA VAL A 184 -9.06 3.60 -15.07
C VAL A 184 -9.32 5.01 -14.55
N ALA A 185 -10.00 5.16 -13.41
CA ALA A 185 -10.27 6.45 -12.77
C ALA A 185 -8.97 7.16 -12.37
N ALA A 186 -8.02 6.46 -11.73
CA ALA A 186 -6.72 7.01 -11.38
C ALA A 186 -5.97 7.52 -12.61
N ARG A 187 -6.02 6.78 -13.72
CA ARG A 187 -5.41 7.20 -15.00
C ARG A 187 -6.10 8.43 -15.59
N ALA A 188 -7.42 8.51 -15.50
CA ALA A 188 -8.18 9.65 -15.98
C ALA A 188 -7.87 10.92 -15.15
N LEU A 189 -7.82 10.79 -13.82
CA LEU A 189 -7.49 11.90 -12.90
C LEU A 189 -6.06 12.40 -13.11
N ALA A 190 -5.09 11.48 -13.24
CA ALA A 190 -3.70 11.84 -13.49
C ALA A 190 -3.47 12.61 -14.80
N ARG A 191 -4.38 12.49 -15.78
CA ARG A 191 -4.35 13.23 -17.05
C ARG A 191 -5.01 14.61 -16.98
N ARG A 192 -5.93 14.81 -16.04
CA ARG A 192 -6.75 16.03 -15.96
C ARG A 192 -6.06 17.17 -15.19
N GLU A 193 -5.19 16.85 -14.24
CA GLU A 193 -4.58 17.90 -13.42
C GLU A 193 -3.42 18.60 -14.13
N PRO A 194 -3.42 19.94 -14.22
CA PRO A 194 -2.31 20.72 -14.77
C PRO A 194 -0.98 20.39 -14.08
N LYS A 195 0.13 20.71 -14.75
CA LYS A 195 1.47 20.62 -14.15
C LYS A 195 1.57 21.64 -12.99
N VAL A 196 1.17 21.27 -11.77
CA VAL A 196 1.48 22.09 -10.57
C VAL A 196 3.00 22.29 -10.55
N PRO A 197 3.50 23.54 -10.61
CA PRO A 197 4.93 23.81 -10.50
C PRO A 197 5.40 23.28 -9.15
N ARG A 198 6.43 22.44 -9.16
CA ARG A 198 7.11 21.97 -7.97
C ARG A 198 7.55 23.22 -7.20
N ARG A 199 6.85 23.60 -6.13
CA ARG A 199 7.36 24.62 -5.19
C ARG A 199 8.73 24.12 -4.77
N ALA A 200 9.76 24.89 -5.12
CA ALA A 200 11.13 24.60 -4.76
C ALA A 200 11.15 24.19 -3.30
N SER A 201 11.71 23.01 -3.02
CA SER A 201 11.99 22.58 -1.66
C SER A 201 12.78 23.70 -1.01
N ALA A 202 12.20 24.36 0.00
CA ALA A 202 12.92 25.28 0.85
C ALA A 202 14.06 24.49 1.50
N GLY A 203 15.26 24.66 0.94
CA GLY A 203 16.46 23.91 1.28
C GLY A 203 17.70 24.48 0.62
N ASP A 204 17.68 25.75 0.20
CA ASP A 204 18.91 26.49 -0.03
C ASP A 204 19.43 26.95 1.34
N PRO A 205 20.63 26.53 1.77
CA PRO A 205 21.29 27.14 2.90
C PRO A 205 21.51 28.62 2.59
N ALA A 206 21.20 29.49 3.55
CA ALA A 206 21.50 30.92 3.43
C ALA A 206 22.99 31.13 3.11
N PRO A 207 23.35 32.07 2.23
CA PRO A 207 24.75 32.35 1.94
C PRO A 207 25.44 32.81 3.22
N ALA A 208 26.52 32.12 3.58
CA ALA A 208 27.39 32.50 4.68
C ALA A 208 27.86 33.95 4.45
N ARG A 209 27.59 34.81 5.43
CA ARG A 209 28.21 36.13 5.56
C ARG A 209 29.39 36.03 6.50
#